data_AF-B8ILB1-F1
#
_entry.id   AF-B8ILB1-F1
#
_cell.length_a   1.000
_cell.length_b   1.000
_cell.length_c   1.000
_cell.angle_alpha   90.00
_cell.angle_beta   90.00
_cell.angle_gamma   90.00
#
_symmetry.space_group_name_H-M   'P 1'
#
loop_
_entity.id
_entity.type
_entity.pdbx_description
1 polymer ?
#
loop_
_entity_poly.entity_id
_entity_poly.type
_entity_poly.pdbx_seq_one_letter_code
_entity_poly.pdbx_strand_id
1 'polypeptide(L)'
;MVRLSLSLLLAAGLAAPVQAQGLNPDHRGPTMLIHGNYCGPGNNAPLPPVDALDVACAHHDACSPDGGLPSRACNARLAREADLISRDPRQPEDIRMLAGMIALGAGMLPSASPMAPAALGTTGPSLAVPPRRVVLPPGPADLDGEGDE
;
A
#
# COMPACT_ATOMS: atom_id res chain seq x y z
N MET A 1 51.16 -16.52 -25.96
CA MET A 1 49.86 -16.11 -26.56
C MET A 1 48.63 -16.64 -25.81
N VAL A 2 48.75 -17.27 -24.63
CA VAL A 2 47.58 -17.81 -23.87
C VAL A 2 47.13 -16.91 -22.70
N ARG A 3 47.97 -15.95 -22.28
CA ARG A 3 47.68 -15.09 -21.11
C ARG A 3 46.90 -13.82 -21.42
N LEU A 4 46.89 -13.35 -22.68
CA LEU A 4 46.15 -12.13 -23.07
C LEU A 4 44.64 -12.38 -23.25
N SER A 5 44.26 -13.63 -23.50
CA SER A 5 42.87 -14.05 -23.75
C SER A 5 42.04 -14.15 -22.47
N LEU A 6 42.69 -14.25 -21.31
CA LEU A 6 42.00 -14.40 -20.02
C LEU A 6 41.44 -13.05 -19.52
N SER A 7 42.12 -11.95 -19.83
CA SER A 7 41.72 -10.60 -19.38
C SER A 7 40.49 -10.08 -20.13
N LEU A 8 40.31 -10.44 -21.40
CA LEU A 8 39.19 -9.95 -22.20
C LEU A 8 37.86 -10.60 -21.82
N LEU A 9 37.91 -11.85 -21.33
CA LEU A 9 36.73 -12.56 -20.84
C LEU A 9 36.24 -12.05 -19.48
N LEU A 10 37.10 -11.42 -18.67
CA LEU A 10 36.72 -10.89 -17.36
C LEU A 10 36.02 -9.52 -17.44
N ALA A 11 36.23 -8.75 -18.51
CA ALA A 11 35.65 -7.41 -18.67
C ALA A 11 34.21 -7.40 -19.24
N ALA A 12 33.75 -8.51 -19.83
CA ALA A 12 32.44 -8.58 -20.49
C ALA A 12 31.26 -8.93 -19.54
N GLY A 13 31.52 -9.23 -18.27
CA GLY A 13 30.50 -9.70 -17.32
C GLY A 13 29.70 -8.61 -16.58
N LEU A 14 30.04 -7.31 -16.75
CA LEU A 14 29.46 -6.23 -15.95
C LEU A 14 28.31 -5.47 -16.63
N ALA A 15 27.88 -5.89 -17.82
CA ALA A 15 26.78 -5.27 -18.57
C ALA A 15 25.48 -6.09 -18.52
N ALA A 16 25.27 -6.90 -17.47
CA ALA A 16 23.94 -7.43 -17.21
C ALA A 16 23.03 -6.24 -16.82
N PRO A 17 21.89 -6.01 -17.47
CA PRO A 17 20.91 -5.08 -16.93
C PRO A 17 20.55 -5.63 -15.56
N VAL A 18 20.73 -4.83 -14.51
CA VAL A 18 20.07 -5.11 -13.24
C VAL A 18 18.59 -5.04 -13.59
N GLN A 19 17.97 -6.20 -13.77
CA GLN A 19 16.53 -6.22 -13.92
C GLN A 19 16.01 -5.74 -12.57
N ALA A 20 15.55 -4.49 -12.54
CA ALA A 20 14.75 -3.98 -11.46
C ALA A 20 13.70 -5.06 -11.21
N GLN A 21 13.77 -5.67 -10.02
CA GLN A 21 12.86 -6.72 -9.64
C GLN A 21 11.48 -6.16 -9.92
N GLY A 22 10.77 -6.77 -10.88
CA GLY A 22 9.41 -6.39 -11.18
C GLY A 22 8.65 -6.57 -9.88
N LEU A 23 8.37 -5.46 -9.20
CA LEU A 23 7.41 -5.42 -8.12
C LEU A 23 6.10 -5.82 -8.78
N ASN A 24 5.79 -7.11 -8.75
CA ASN A 24 4.46 -7.59 -9.07
C ASN A 24 3.53 -6.84 -8.11
N PRO A 25 2.65 -5.96 -8.59
CA PRO A 25 1.76 -5.19 -7.72
C PRO A 25 0.85 -6.10 -6.89
N ASP A 26 0.66 -7.35 -7.32
CA ASP A 26 -0.14 -8.38 -6.63
C ASP A 26 0.68 -9.29 -5.69
N HIS A 27 2.02 -9.19 -5.66
CA HIS A 27 2.83 -9.97 -4.73
C HIS A 27 3.16 -9.10 -3.51
N ARG A 28 2.24 -9.09 -2.55
CA ARG A 28 2.56 -8.68 -1.18
C ARG A 28 3.67 -9.62 -0.71
N GLY A 29 4.89 -9.10 -0.60
CA GLY A 29 6.04 -9.88 -0.16
C GLY A 29 5.78 -10.58 1.19
N PRO A 30 6.66 -11.50 1.61
CA PRO A 30 6.48 -12.22 2.87
C PRO A 30 6.30 -11.24 4.05
N THR A 31 5.35 -11.53 4.93
CA THR A 31 5.12 -10.74 6.14
C THR A 31 6.30 -10.91 7.10
N MET A 32 6.87 -9.81 7.54
CA MET A 32 7.99 -9.77 8.48
C MET A 32 7.63 -8.89 9.66
N LEU A 33 6.79 -9.42 10.54
CA LEU A 33 6.27 -8.67 11.67
C LEU A 33 7.26 -8.73 12.83
N ILE A 34 7.58 -7.56 13.35
CA ILE A 34 8.35 -7.38 14.58
C ILE A 34 7.42 -7.59 15.79
N HIS A 35 6.14 -7.27 15.63
CA HIS A 35 5.13 -7.38 16.67
C HIS A 35 3.71 -7.45 16.11
N GLY A 36 2.84 -8.15 16.82
CA GLY A 36 1.40 -8.21 16.53
C GLY A 36 1.07 -8.66 15.10
N ASN A 37 0.06 -8.04 14.52
CA ASN A 37 -0.45 -8.33 13.18
C ASN A 37 -0.06 -7.29 12.13
N TYR A 38 0.45 -6.12 12.53
CA TYR A 38 0.65 -4.97 11.65
C TYR A 38 2.01 -4.30 11.76
N CYS A 39 2.82 -4.56 12.82
CA CYS A 39 4.09 -3.87 12.95
C CYS A 39 5.22 -4.55 12.15
N GLY A 40 5.35 -4.22 10.86
CA GLY A 40 6.45 -4.65 10.00
C GLY A 40 6.13 -4.55 8.50
N PRO A 41 7.02 -5.01 7.59
CA PRO A 41 6.67 -5.17 6.19
C PRO A 41 5.54 -6.20 6.00
N GLY A 42 4.47 -5.78 5.33
CA GLY A 42 3.24 -6.57 5.18
C GLY A 42 2.39 -6.55 6.45
N ASN A 43 1.28 -7.29 6.46
CA ASN A 43 0.42 -7.44 7.64
C ASN A 43 -0.46 -8.69 7.54
N ASN A 44 -1.09 -9.05 8.65
CA ASN A 44 -2.02 -10.18 8.77
C ASN A 44 -3.49 -9.74 8.69
N ALA A 45 -3.80 -8.64 8.00
CA ALA A 45 -5.20 -8.23 7.81
C ALA A 45 -6.02 -9.40 7.21
N PRO A 46 -7.27 -9.63 7.67
CA PRO A 46 -8.09 -8.74 8.49
C PRO A 46 -8.06 -9.05 10.01
N LEU A 47 -7.04 -9.73 10.54
CA LEU A 47 -6.96 -9.99 11.98
C LEU A 47 -6.98 -8.69 12.80
N PRO A 48 -7.65 -8.65 13.95
CA PRO A 48 -7.67 -7.44 14.79
C PRO A 48 -6.27 -7.16 15.36
N PRO A 49 -5.91 -5.89 15.60
CA PRO A 49 -4.71 -5.55 16.33
C PRO A 49 -4.73 -6.13 17.75
N VAL A 50 -3.58 -6.57 18.26
CA VAL A 50 -3.49 -7.27 19.55
C VAL A 50 -3.29 -6.35 20.75
N ASP A 51 -2.78 -5.14 20.53
CA ASP A 51 -2.59 -4.10 21.56
C ASP A 51 -2.54 -2.69 20.96
N ALA A 52 -2.28 -1.68 21.80
CA ALA A 52 -2.26 -0.27 21.39
C ALA A 52 -1.16 0.04 20.35
N LEU A 53 0.00 -0.61 20.41
CA LEU A 53 1.07 -0.41 19.44
C LEU A 53 0.70 -1.02 18.10
N ASP A 54 0.13 -2.22 18.12
CA ASP A 54 -0.36 -2.89 16.92
C ASP A 54 -1.50 -2.09 16.26
N VAL A 55 -2.34 -1.39 17.04
CA VAL A 55 -3.34 -0.43 16.51
C VAL A 55 -2.67 0.72 15.75
N ALA A 56 -1.60 1.31 16.30
CA ALA A 56 -0.87 2.38 15.63
C ALA A 56 -0.25 1.91 14.30
N CYS A 57 0.31 0.70 14.27
CA CYS A 57 0.81 0.06 13.06
C CYS A 57 -0.32 -0.21 12.06
N ALA A 58 -1.48 -0.73 12.50
CA ALA A 58 -2.62 -0.98 11.64
C ALA A 58 -3.14 0.29 10.96
N HIS A 59 -3.16 1.42 11.68
CA HIS A 59 -3.53 2.69 11.07
C HIS A 59 -2.49 3.18 10.05
N HIS A 60 -1.19 2.90 10.26
CA HIS A 60 -0.13 3.26 9.30
C HIS A 60 -0.26 2.45 8.02
N ASP A 61 -0.53 1.15 8.12
CA ASP A 61 -0.80 0.30 6.97
C ASP A 61 -2.04 0.74 6.18
N ALA A 62 -3.12 1.07 6.89
CA ALA A 62 -4.34 1.59 6.28
C ALA A 62 -4.14 2.96 5.59
N CYS A 63 -3.08 3.69 5.94
CA CYS A 63 -2.71 4.95 5.29
C CYS A 63 -2.11 4.73 3.88
N SER A 64 -1.81 3.48 3.51
CA SER A 64 -1.26 3.07 2.20
C SER A 64 -2.08 1.91 1.59
N PRO A 65 -3.35 2.12 1.24
CA PRO A 65 -4.29 1.04 0.88
C PRO A 65 -3.85 0.23 -0.35
N ASP A 66 -3.12 0.85 -1.28
CA ASP A 66 -2.64 0.19 -2.50
C ASP A 66 -1.39 -0.69 -2.26
N GLY A 67 -0.91 -0.82 -1.01
CA GLY A 67 0.31 -1.54 -0.68
C GLY A 67 1.61 -0.84 -1.12
N GLY A 68 1.51 0.38 -1.63
CA GLY A 68 2.64 1.24 -1.99
C GLY A 68 3.37 1.82 -0.78
N LEU A 69 4.42 2.61 -1.05
CA LEU A 69 5.16 3.28 0.01
C LEU A 69 4.27 4.31 0.73
N PRO A 70 4.32 4.39 2.08
CA PRO A 70 3.56 5.37 2.83
C PRO A 70 4.00 6.80 2.52
N SER A 71 3.09 7.76 2.70
CA SER A 71 3.47 9.16 2.63
C SER A 71 4.29 9.56 3.86
N ARG A 72 5.05 10.66 3.76
CA ARG A 72 5.74 11.24 4.93
C ARG A 72 4.76 11.59 6.06
N ALA A 73 3.53 11.99 5.73
CA ALA A 73 2.50 12.28 6.70
C ALA A 73 2.02 11.02 7.44
N CYS A 74 1.89 9.90 6.74
CA CYS A 74 1.62 8.59 7.35
C CYS A 74 2.73 8.19 8.32
N ASN A 75 3.99 8.29 7.90
CA ASN A 75 5.15 7.99 8.74
C ASN A 75 5.20 8.89 9.99
N ALA A 76 4.94 10.18 9.83
CA ALA A 76 4.88 11.12 10.95
C ALA A 76 3.71 10.83 11.92
N ARG A 77 2.58 10.32 11.42
CA ARG A 77 1.46 9.89 12.25
C ARG A 77 1.82 8.66 13.08
N LEU A 78 2.45 7.65 12.46
CA LEU A 78 2.97 6.48 13.17
C LEU A 78 3.93 6.89 14.30
N ALA A 79 4.88 7.79 14.00
CA ALA A 79 5.84 8.28 14.99
C ALA A 79 5.15 8.89 16.23
N ARG A 80 4.12 9.72 16.02
CA ARG A 80 3.37 10.36 17.12
C ARG A 80 2.57 9.37 17.94
N GLU A 81 1.86 8.44 17.28
CA GLU A 81 1.05 7.43 17.99
C GLU A 81 1.93 6.51 18.84
N ALA A 82 3.05 6.04 18.28
CA ALA A 82 4.00 5.20 19.00
C ALA A 82 4.71 5.95 20.15
N ASP A 83 5.03 7.24 19.98
CA ASP A 83 5.63 8.05 21.06
C ASP A 83 4.67 8.21 22.26
N LEU A 84 3.38 8.43 22.02
CA LEU A 84 2.37 8.48 23.10
C LEU A 84 2.30 7.15 23.86
N ILE A 85 2.35 6.03 23.15
CA ILE A 85 2.32 4.68 23.75
C ILE A 85 3.57 4.42 24.58
N SER A 86 4.76 4.83 24.09
CA SER A 86 6.03 4.66 24.81
C SER A 86 6.05 5.35 26.18
N ARG A 87 5.30 6.45 26.31
CA ARG A 87 5.21 7.27 27.52
C ARG A 87 4.04 6.91 28.43
N ASP A 88 3.11 6.04 27.99
CA ASP A 88 1.95 5.63 28.79
C ASP A 88 2.38 4.59 29.86
N PRO A 89 2.36 4.94 31.16
CA PRO A 89 2.78 4.04 32.23
C PRO A 89 1.85 2.85 32.44
N ARG A 90 0.66 2.85 31.81
CA ARG A 90 -0.28 1.72 31.87
C ARG A 90 0.07 0.61 30.87
N GLN A 91 0.96 0.88 29.92
CA GLN A 91 1.40 -0.10 28.93
C GLN A 91 2.50 -0.99 29.52
N PRO A 92 2.55 -2.29 29.14
CA PRO A 92 3.66 -3.17 29.49
C PRO A 92 5.02 -2.59 29.06
N GLU A 93 6.07 -2.85 29.85
CA GLU A 93 7.40 -2.24 29.63
C GLU A 93 7.99 -2.58 28.25
N ASP A 94 7.84 -3.83 27.82
CA ASP A 94 8.24 -4.31 26.50
C ASP A 94 7.51 -3.57 25.37
N ILE A 95 6.19 -3.37 25.50
CA ILE A 95 5.39 -2.58 24.55
C ILE A 95 5.86 -1.13 24.52
N ARG A 96 6.16 -0.53 25.68
CA ARG A 96 6.66 0.85 25.76
C ARG A 96 8.02 1.00 25.08
N MET A 97 8.95 0.07 25.31
CA MET A 97 10.27 0.06 24.67
C MET A 97 10.16 -0.11 23.16
N LEU A 98 9.35 -1.07 22.72
CA LEU A 98 9.13 -1.33 21.30
C LEU A 98 8.47 -0.12 20.63
N ALA A 99 7.46 0.49 21.26
CA ALA A 99 6.83 1.70 20.77
C ALA A 99 7.84 2.85 20.62
N GLY A 100 8.78 3.00 21.56
CA GLY A 100 9.89 3.94 21.44
C GLY A 100 10.77 3.67 20.21
N MET A 101 11.12 2.41 19.95
CA MET A 101 11.88 2.04 18.75
C MET A 101 11.10 2.34 17.46
N ILE A 102 9.80 2.00 17.41
CA ILE A 102 8.93 2.30 16.28
C ILE A 102 8.80 3.81 16.07
N ALA A 103 8.65 4.60 17.14
CA ALA A 103 8.55 6.05 17.06
C ALA A 103 9.79 6.69 16.42
N LEU A 104 10.99 6.25 16.82
CA LEU A 104 12.27 6.72 16.27
C LEU A 104 12.47 6.25 14.82
N GLY A 105 12.16 4.98 14.53
CA GLY A 105 12.33 4.39 13.21
C GLY A 105 11.36 4.93 12.17
N ALA A 106 10.14 5.32 12.55
CA ALA A 106 9.11 5.78 11.64
C ALA A 106 9.55 6.99 10.78
N GLY A 107 10.37 7.90 11.34
CA GLY A 107 10.92 9.03 10.59
C GLY A 107 11.96 8.67 9.52
N MET A 108 12.52 7.46 9.59
CA MET A 108 13.54 6.94 8.66
C MET A 108 12.93 6.05 7.57
N LEU A 109 11.64 5.73 7.66
CA LEU A 109 10.96 4.90 6.68
C LEU A 109 10.95 5.59 5.31
N PRO A 110 11.16 4.84 4.21
CA PRO A 110 11.00 5.38 2.87
C PRO A 110 9.59 5.94 2.71
N SER A 111 9.45 6.97 1.90
CA SER A 111 8.16 7.57 1.60
C SER A 111 7.98 7.73 0.10
N ALA A 112 6.74 7.58 -0.38
CA ALA A 112 6.41 8.02 -1.72
C ALA A 112 6.65 9.54 -1.82
N SER A 113 7.39 9.98 -2.84
CA SER A 113 7.43 11.39 -3.18
C SER A 113 6.04 11.82 -3.64
N PRO A 114 5.56 13.02 -3.27
CA PRO A 114 4.28 13.55 -3.76
C PRO A 114 4.25 13.75 -5.28
N MET A 115 5.40 13.55 -5.95
CA MET A 115 5.62 13.76 -7.37
C MET A 115 6.29 12.52 -8.01
N ALA A 116 5.88 11.32 -7.63
CA ALA A 116 6.00 10.19 -8.56
C ALA A 116 4.76 10.26 -9.46
N PRO A 117 4.86 10.62 -10.75
CA PRO A 117 3.72 10.47 -11.62
C PRO A 117 3.32 9.00 -11.58
N ALA A 118 2.05 8.72 -11.28
CA ALA A 118 1.45 7.47 -11.71
C ALA A 118 1.86 7.31 -13.17
N ALA A 119 2.62 6.26 -13.49
CA ALA A 119 3.03 6.00 -14.85
C ALA A 119 1.77 6.14 -15.70
N LEU A 120 1.73 7.17 -16.56
CA LEU A 120 0.60 7.41 -17.44
C LEU A 120 0.41 6.09 -18.17
N GLY A 121 -0.62 5.35 -17.80
CA GLY A 121 -1.13 4.26 -18.60
C GLY A 121 -1.33 4.87 -19.97
N THR A 122 -0.58 4.36 -20.94
CA THR A 122 -0.72 4.72 -22.34
C THR A 122 -2.21 4.71 -22.66
N THR A 123 -2.80 5.88 -22.84
CA THR A 123 -4.16 6.01 -23.33
C THR A 123 -4.10 5.55 -24.78
N GLY A 124 -4.24 4.23 -24.98
CA GLY A 124 -4.67 3.71 -26.26
C GLY A 124 -5.97 4.42 -26.65
N PRO A 125 -6.18 4.75 -27.93
CA PRO A 125 -7.37 5.48 -28.34
C PRO A 125 -8.60 4.68 -27.93
N SER A 126 -9.41 5.27 -27.03
CA SER A 126 -10.74 4.78 -26.71
C SER A 126 -11.58 4.92 -27.98
N LEU A 127 -11.78 3.80 -28.67
CA LEU A 127 -12.86 3.68 -29.64
C LEU A 127 -14.15 3.84 -28.84
N ALA A 128 -14.71 5.05 -28.87
CA ALA A 128 -15.99 5.35 -28.27
C ALA A 128 -17.05 4.41 -28.87
N VAL A 129 -17.46 3.41 -28.09
CA VAL A 129 -18.64 2.62 -28.39
C VAL A 129 -19.85 3.50 -28.05
N PRO A 130 -20.71 3.86 -29.01
CA PRO A 130 -21.88 4.66 -28.71
C PRO A 130 -22.84 3.87 -27.79
N PRO A 131 -23.51 4.52 -26.83
CA PRO A 131 -24.46 3.84 -25.97
C PRO A 131 -25.63 3.29 -26.79
N ARG A 132 -25.88 2.00 -26.64
CA ARG A 132 -27.03 1.32 -27.22
C ARG A 132 -28.30 1.85 -26.53
N ARG A 133 -29.15 2.57 -27.26
CA ARG A 133 -30.46 3.02 -26.76
C ARG A 133 -31.27 1.80 -26.32
N VAL A 134 -31.53 1.68 -25.03
CA VAL A 134 -32.54 0.77 -24.49
C VAL A 134 -33.90 1.43 -24.75
N VAL A 135 -34.68 0.86 -25.67
CA VAL A 135 -36.09 1.21 -25.83
C VAL A 135 -36.84 0.52 -24.69
N LEU A 136 -37.35 1.31 -23.75
CA LEU A 136 -38.22 0.82 -22.69
C LEU A 136 -39.61 0.55 -23.28
N PRO A 137 -40.25 -0.60 -23.02
CA PRO A 137 -41.63 -0.83 -23.45
C PRO A 137 -42.59 0.13 -22.72
N PRO A 138 -43.72 0.51 -23.36
CA PRO A 138 -44.74 1.32 -22.70
C PRO A 138 -45.33 0.55 -21.50
N GLY A 139 -45.42 1.24 -20.36
CA GLY A 139 -46.08 0.72 -19.17
C GLY A 139 -47.60 0.60 -19.36
N PRO A 140 -48.27 -0.27 -18.57
CA PRO A 140 -49.73 -0.46 -18.65
C PRO A 140 -50.48 0.81 -18.22
N ALA A 141 -51.60 1.06 -18.89
CA ALA A 141 -52.50 2.17 -18.58
C ALA A 141 -53.23 1.90 -17.26
N ASP A 142 -53.10 2.82 -16.31
CA ASP A 142 -53.93 2.85 -15.11
C ASP A 142 -55.34 3.31 -15.50
N LEU A 143 -56.30 2.42 -15.26
CA LEU A 143 -57.73 2.69 -15.31
C LEU A 143 -58.16 3.19 -13.94
N ASP A 144 -58.09 4.51 -13.72
CA ASP A 144 -58.78 5.13 -12.60
C ASP A 144 -60.15 5.61 -13.08
N GLY A 145 -61.18 4.89 -12.61
CA GLY A 145 -62.55 5.33 -12.67
C GLY A 145 -62.79 6.38 -11.60
N GLU A 146 -63.06 7.61 -12.05
CA GLU A 146 -63.68 8.63 -11.23
C GLU A 146 -65.19 8.59 -11.53
N GLY A 147 -65.96 8.13 -10.54
CA GLY A 147 -67.41 8.27 -10.52
C GLY A 147 -67.77 9.48 -9.67
N ASP A 148 -68.28 10.52 -10.31
CA ASP A 148 -68.94 11.66 -9.67
C ASP A 148 -70.40 11.72 -10.17
N GLU A 149 -71.30 11.71 -9.19
CA GLU A 149 -72.67 12.28 -9.12
C GLU A 149 -73.69 12.06 -10.27
#